data_AF-A0A2E2WKR2-F1
#
_entry.id   AF-A0A2E2WKR2-F1
#
_cell.length_a   1.000
_cell.length_b   1.000
_cell.length_c   1.000
_cell.angle_alpha   90.00
_cell.angle_beta   90.00
_cell.angle_gamma   90.00
#
_symmetry.space_group_name_H-M   'P 1'
#
loop_
_entity.id
_entity.type
_entity.pdbx_description
1 polymer ?
#
loop_
_entity_poly.entity_id
_entity_poly.type
_entity_poly.pdbx_seq_one_letter_code
_entity_poly.pdbx_strand_id
1 'polypeptide(L)'
;MRKSNIKKMLFMERAAFALFLLASILILSSVLSPHKAVAQLRLNPTTFVNNIQQGQLSINSAADLLANNTSFDPTEALNFVNNLQRISDVNAAGELLGEFLQGNISEALTQQLSELTNLGNIPNLSELQRILTSPNIAQELQTMLAGQGMAAVNDAISSLTNILGGSNALASLATTIGADTIAGILEQVAPNVVAALGGVDAIANALNIAAGGSGITPSGTSSPASGDDGDHSCCQCQRPISINHDRIRAHVTNEFQAYRLWFVGDMFARNILPALQLMTNQLTSVLMMQVTAVGQFFDAKHQLETQRLFQTLTAEAHKDYHPSEGLCEFGTNIRSLASSERKSDLTHKTLAARSMQRQLSNGDGISQSGALSDKESRIKNFISDYCNPTDNGNGFDRFCNGSSSTAERWNKDVNYSQTIENELTLDIDLSDASTTDDEKDIMALSANLFAHDVLPTIASRVLSSGDNDALLAANTYLDIRALAAKRSVAQNSIHAIAALKSSGEAGSAPYLYRLMADLGVQNSELEDLLGTNPSYFAQMEVLTKNIYQNQSFYTDLYDKPVNVERKGAVLQAIALMQDRDTFDSLMRSEAALATLLETLLQKEHRRVSARIIDIESDGQ
;
A
#
# COMPACT_ATOMS: atom_id res chain seq x y z
N MET A 1 -11.32 -61.48 41.62
CA MET A 1 -11.00 -60.80 40.33
C MET A 1 -11.61 -59.39 40.20
N ARG A 2 -12.94 -59.18 40.29
CA ARG A 2 -13.60 -57.87 40.00
C ARG A 2 -12.92 -56.58 40.54
N LYS A 3 -12.39 -56.56 41.77
CA LYS A 3 -11.70 -55.36 42.34
C LYS A 3 -10.42 -54.92 41.60
N SER A 4 -9.81 -55.78 40.77
CA SER A 4 -8.59 -55.42 40.01
C SER A 4 -8.89 -54.49 38.82
N ASN A 5 -10.00 -54.73 38.12
CA ASN A 5 -10.30 -54.03 36.87
C ASN A 5 -10.70 -52.56 37.11
N ILE A 6 -11.40 -52.27 38.22
CA ILE A 6 -11.80 -50.90 38.59
C ILE A 6 -10.55 -50.02 38.80
N LYS A 7 -9.49 -50.54 39.44
CA LYS A 7 -8.22 -49.81 39.59
C LYS A 7 -7.51 -49.57 38.25
N LYS A 8 -7.61 -50.47 37.27
CA LYS A 8 -7.07 -50.23 35.92
C LYS A 8 -7.85 -49.15 35.17
N MET A 9 -9.17 -49.14 35.30
CA MET A 9 -10.05 -48.17 34.63
C MET A 9 -9.79 -46.74 35.14
N LEU A 10 -9.77 -46.54 36.46
CA LEU A 10 -9.41 -45.27 37.11
C LEU A 10 -7.96 -44.82 36.84
N PHE A 11 -7.05 -45.75 36.52
CA PHE A 11 -5.68 -45.39 36.13
C PHE A 11 -5.60 -44.93 34.67
N MET A 12 -6.32 -45.59 33.76
CA MET A 12 -6.43 -45.14 32.36
C MET A 12 -7.14 -43.79 32.24
N GLU A 13 -8.21 -43.56 33.00
CA GLU A 13 -8.94 -42.29 33.02
C GLU A 13 -8.05 -41.13 33.49
N ARG A 14 -7.27 -41.33 34.57
CA ARG A 14 -6.29 -40.33 35.04
C ARG A 14 -5.12 -40.14 34.07
N ALA A 15 -4.66 -41.20 33.39
CA ALA A 15 -3.62 -41.08 32.37
C ALA A 15 -4.12 -40.32 31.13
N ALA A 16 -5.36 -40.54 30.70
CA ALA A 16 -5.99 -39.81 29.61
C ALA A 16 -6.18 -38.32 29.96
N PHE A 17 -6.65 -38.02 31.17
CA PHE A 17 -6.80 -36.63 31.63
C PHE A 17 -5.44 -35.92 31.73
N ALA A 18 -4.40 -36.60 32.23
CA ALA A 18 -3.05 -36.06 32.28
C ALA A 18 -2.45 -35.81 30.88
N LEU A 19 -2.69 -36.70 29.91
CA LEU A 19 -2.31 -36.51 28.52
C LEU A 19 -3.05 -35.34 27.86
N PHE A 20 -4.34 -35.18 28.15
CA PHE A 20 -5.14 -34.07 27.62
C PHE A 20 -4.66 -32.71 28.18
N LEU A 21 -4.26 -32.68 29.46
CA LEU A 21 -3.70 -31.50 30.13
C LEU A 21 -2.28 -31.18 29.63
N LEU A 22 -1.46 -32.20 29.34
CA LEU A 22 -0.16 -32.01 28.67
C LEU A 22 -0.32 -31.50 27.23
N ALA A 23 -1.32 -32.00 26.51
CA ALA A 23 -1.63 -31.54 25.15
C ALA A 23 -2.13 -30.09 25.14
N SER A 24 -3.00 -29.69 26.07
CA SER A 24 -3.46 -28.29 26.15
C SER A 24 -2.36 -27.33 26.62
N ILE A 25 -1.45 -27.75 27.51
CA ILE A 25 -0.25 -26.98 27.85
C ILE A 25 0.68 -26.82 26.63
N LEU A 26 0.89 -27.88 25.85
CA LEU A 26 1.69 -27.81 24.61
C LEU A 26 1.06 -26.88 23.58
N ILE A 27 -0.27 -26.96 23.37
CA ILE A 27 -1.00 -26.08 22.46
C ILE A 27 -0.90 -24.61 22.92
N LEU A 28 -1.04 -24.32 24.22
CA LEU A 28 -0.80 -22.96 24.76
C LEU A 28 0.65 -22.50 24.50
N SER A 29 1.64 -23.37 24.69
CA SER A 29 3.06 -23.04 24.45
C SER A 29 3.38 -22.75 22.98
N SER A 30 2.58 -23.26 22.04
CA SER A 30 2.72 -22.98 20.60
C SER A 30 1.97 -21.73 20.11
N VAL A 31 1.15 -21.10 20.95
CA VAL A 31 0.35 -19.91 20.59
C VAL A 31 0.97 -18.61 21.14
N LEU A 32 1.77 -18.66 22.21
CA LEU A 32 2.52 -17.50 22.71
C LEU A 32 3.88 -17.34 21.99
N SER A 33 3.83 -16.92 20.72
CA SER A 33 4.94 -16.24 20.06
C SER A 33 4.97 -14.75 20.44
N PRO A 34 6.10 -14.03 20.35
CA PRO A 34 6.37 -12.87 21.20
C PRO A 34 5.79 -11.53 20.69
N HIS A 35 4.47 -11.37 20.79
CA HIS A 35 3.84 -10.04 20.80
C HIS A 35 3.37 -9.67 22.22
N LYS A 36 3.50 -8.38 22.57
CA LYS A 36 3.26 -7.79 23.92
C LYS A 36 4.32 -8.12 24.99
N ALA A 37 5.59 -7.95 24.64
CA ALA A 37 6.68 -7.68 25.60
C ALA A 37 7.47 -6.40 25.24
N VAL A 38 6.85 -5.45 24.51
CA VAL A 38 7.44 -4.13 24.22
C VAL A 38 7.23 -3.22 25.43
N ALA A 39 8.06 -3.43 26.46
CA ALA A 39 8.43 -2.32 27.32
C ALA A 39 9.23 -1.30 26.48
N GLN A 40 9.18 -0.02 26.85
CA GLN A 40 9.94 1.04 26.16
C GLN A 40 11.45 0.85 26.34
N LEU A 41 12.06 0.00 25.50
CA LEU A 41 13.50 -0.01 25.32
C LEU A 41 13.88 1.34 24.69
N ARG A 42 14.69 2.12 25.40
CA ARG A 42 15.48 3.17 24.75
C ARG A 42 16.35 2.51 23.68
N LEU A 43 16.04 2.77 22.42
CA LEU A 43 16.81 2.31 21.27
C LEU A 43 18.23 2.86 21.38
N ASN A 44 19.19 2.03 21.82
CA ASN A 44 20.60 2.34 21.66
C ASN A 44 20.93 2.14 20.16
N PRO A 45 21.28 3.21 19.42
CA PRO A 45 21.36 3.16 17.96
C PRO A 45 22.34 2.12 17.44
N THR A 46 23.52 2.02 18.06
CA THR A 46 24.59 1.10 17.65
C THR A 46 24.19 -0.36 17.85
N THR A 47 23.40 -0.68 18.88
CA THR A 47 22.83 -2.03 19.03
C THR A 47 21.68 -2.32 18.06
N PHE A 48 20.86 -1.32 17.72
CA PHE A 48 19.78 -1.48 16.75
C PHE A 48 20.32 -1.78 15.35
N VAL A 49 21.32 -1.03 14.88
CA VAL A 49 22.00 -1.29 13.60
C VAL A 49 22.73 -2.65 13.60
N ASN A 50 23.42 -3.01 14.68
CA ASN A 50 24.02 -4.34 14.83
C ASN A 50 22.99 -5.47 14.61
N ASN A 51 21.82 -5.37 15.24
CA ASN A 51 20.80 -6.42 15.15
C ASN A 51 20.20 -6.54 13.73
N ILE A 52 20.11 -5.44 12.99
CA ILE A 52 19.71 -5.42 11.58
C ILE A 52 20.79 -6.08 10.70
N GLN A 53 22.05 -5.66 10.82
CA GLN A 53 23.14 -6.21 10.00
C GLN A 53 23.41 -7.69 10.27
N GLN A 54 23.25 -8.14 11.53
CA GLN A 54 23.38 -9.55 11.91
C GLN A 54 22.14 -10.39 11.55
N GLY A 55 21.11 -9.79 10.93
CA GLY A 55 19.88 -10.48 10.53
C GLY A 55 19.00 -10.96 11.69
N GLN A 56 19.27 -10.48 12.91
CA GLN A 56 18.50 -10.81 14.12
C GLN A 56 17.18 -10.03 14.20
N LEU A 57 17.13 -8.86 13.58
CA LEU A 57 15.92 -8.04 13.43
C LEU A 57 15.60 -7.90 11.94
N SER A 58 14.39 -8.27 11.53
CA SER A 58 13.97 -8.13 10.13
C SER A 58 13.80 -6.65 9.75
N ILE A 59 14.04 -6.31 8.48
CA ILE A 59 13.94 -4.93 7.96
C ILE A 59 12.55 -4.34 8.28
N ASN A 60 11.48 -5.12 8.05
CA ASN A 60 10.11 -4.70 8.35
C ASN A 60 9.91 -4.50 9.86
N SER A 61 10.37 -5.43 10.70
CA SER A 61 10.25 -5.30 12.16
C SER A 61 11.07 -4.14 12.73
N ALA A 62 12.19 -3.78 12.10
CA ALA A 62 12.97 -2.60 12.42
C ALA A 62 12.24 -1.32 11.97
N ALA A 63 11.62 -1.31 10.80
CA ALA A 63 10.79 -0.21 10.33
C ALA A 63 9.57 0.02 11.23
N ASP A 64 8.84 -1.05 11.60
CA ASP A 64 7.74 -1.02 12.55
C ASP A 64 8.20 -0.46 13.90
N LEU A 65 9.32 -0.92 14.44
CA LEU A 65 9.87 -0.42 15.71
C LEU A 65 10.30 1.05 15.61
N LEU A 66 10.84 1.49 14.48
CA LEU A 66 11.23 2.90 14.29
C LEU A 66 9.99 3.80 14.17
N ALA A 67 9.01 3.42 13.34
CA ALA A 67 7.74 4.15 13.18
C ALA A 67 6.93 4.23 14.48
N ASN A 68 6.96 3.19 15.33
CA ASN A 68 6.32 3.22 16.65
C ASN A 68 7.09 4.03 17.73
N ASN A 69 8.30 4.50 17.44
CA ASN A 69 9.12 5.32 18.36
C ASN A 69 9.46 6.71 17.77
N THR A 70 8.94 7.05 16.60
CA THR A 70 9.13 8.33 15.89
C THR A 70 7.79 8.79 15.29
N SER A 71 7.76 9.88 14.54
CA SER A 71 6.57 10.38 13.83
C SER A 71 6.50 9.96 12.35
N PHE A 72 7.37 9.06 11.89
CA PHE A 72 7.46 8.65 10.48
C PHE A 72 6.22 7.90 9.98
N ASP A 73 5.91 8.07 8.69
CA ASP A 73 5.12 7.07 7.97
C ASP A 73 5.89 5.72 7.90
N PRO A 74 5.22 4.56 8.03
CA PRO A 74 5.88 3.26 7.94
C PRO A 74 6.70 3.05 6.66
N THR A 75 6.35 3.69 5.55
CA THR A 75 7.09 3.65 4.28
C THR A 75 8.43 4.39 4.38
N GLU A 76 8.46 5.54 5.06
CA GLU A 76 9.67 6.34 5.26
C GLU A 76 10.62 5.65 6.25
N ALA A 77 10.07 5.13 7.36
CA ALA A 77 10.82 4.30 8.29
C ALA A 77 11.43 3.06 7.60
N LEU A 78 10.69 2.42 6.68
CA LEU A 78 11.18 1.29 5.89
C LEU A 78 12.32 1.70 4.95
N ASN A 79 12.21 2.83 4.25
CA ASN A 79 13.27 3.34 3.38
C ASN A 79 14.53 3.73 4.16
N PHE A 80 14.37 4.38 5.32
CA PHE A 80 15.49 4.76 6.19
C PHE A 80 16.24 3.53 6.74
N VAL A 81 15.52 2.51 7.22
CA VAL A 81 16.12 1.24 7.68
C VAL A 81 16.82 0.49 6.53
N ASN A 82 16.25 0.49 5.32
CA ASN A 82 16.90 -0.08 4.12
C ASN A 82 18.21 0.64 3.76
N ASN A 83 18.34 1.93 4.06
CA ASN A 83 19.58 2.68 3.83
C ASN A 83 20.60 2.50 4.97
N LEU A 84 20.16 2.42 6.24
CA LEU A 84 21.03 2.07 7.37
C LEU A 84 21.69 0.69 7.19
N GLN A 85 20.99 -0.29 6.62
CA GLN A 85 21.54 -1.62 6.33
C GLN A 85 22.69 -1.58 5.30
N ARG A 86 22.75 -0.55 4.43
CA ARG A 86 23.76 -0.41 3.36
C ARG A 86 25.05 0.27 3.83
N ILE A 87 25.05 0.90 5.01
CA ILE A 87 26.24 1.51 5.60
C ILE A 87 27.06 0.40 6.27
N SER A 88 28.29 0.19 5.82
CA SER A 88 29.15 -0.91 6.31
C SER A 88 29.78 -0.65 7.68
N ASP A 89 29.94 0.61 8.10
CA ASP A 89 30.37 0.96 9.46
C ASP A 89 29.16 1.13 10.39
N VAL A 90 29.04 0.20 11.34
CA VAL A 90 27.97 0.17 12.35
C VAL A 90 28.00 1.38 13.28
N ASN A 91 29.17 1.96 13.54
CA ASN A 91 29.31 3.12 14.41
C ASN A 91 28.78 4.36 13.69
N ALA A 92 29.21 4.61 12.45
CA ALA A 92 28.72 5.73 11.65
C ALA A 92 27.20 5.65 11.40
N ALA A 93 26.67 4.45 11.13
CA ALA A 93 25.23 4.23 11.01
C ALA A 93 24.48 4.42 12.34
N GLY A 94 25.10 4.03 13.47
CA GLY A 94 24.57 4.25 14.81
C GLY A 94 24.57 5.74 15.20
N GLU A 95 25.63 6.48 14.87
CA GLU A 95 25.73 7.93 15.08
C GLU A 95 24.70 8.68 14.23
N LEU A 96 24.54 8.31 12.94
CA LEU A 96 23.52 8.89 12.06
C LEU A 96 22.09 8.70 12.62
N LEU A 97 21.77 7.48 13.08
CA LEU A 97 20.49 7.18 13.75
C LEU A 97 20.37 7.91 15.11
N GLY A 98 21.48 8.13 15.82
CA GLY A 98 21.52 8.87 17.08
C GLY A 98 21.26 10.37 16.92
N GLU A 99 21.89 11.01 15.94
CA GLU A 99 21.64 12.42 15.60
C GLU A 99 20.23 12.63 15.04
N PHE A 100 19.74 11.69 14.24
CA PHE A 100 18.35 11.70 13.79
C PHE A 100 17.35 11.61 14.96
N LEU A 101 17.51 10.64 15.87
CA LEU A 101 16.63 10.47 17.04
C LEU A 101 16.72 11.61 18.07
N GLN A 102 17.74 12.48 17.96
CA GLN A 102 17.86 13.71 18.75
C GLN A 102 17.19 14.93 18.08
N GLY A 103 16.74 14.81 16.82
CA GLY A 103 16.15 15.91 16.06
C GLY A 103 17.17 16.90 15.49
N ASN A 104 18.45 16.55 15.46
CA ASN A 104 19.52 17.40 14.90
C ASN A 104 19.58 17.35 13.37
N ILE A 105 18.87 16.41 12.74
CA ILE A 105 18.74 16.23 11.30
C ILE A 105 17.28 16.54 10.92
N SER A 106 17.07 17.36 9.89
CA SER A 106 15.72 17.73 9.46
C SER A 106 15.01 16.60 8.71
N GLU A 107 13.68 16.63 8.77
CA GLU A 107 12.79 15.72 8.05
C GLU A 107 13.01 15.80 6.54
N ALA A 108 13.16 17.01 5.99
CA ALA A 108 13.46 17.26 4.57
C ALA A 108 14.82 16.72 4.13
N LEU A 109 15.89 16.89 4.94
CA LEU A 109 17.19 16.29 4.65
C LEU A 109 17.12 14.76 4.70
N THR A 110 16.31 14.20 5.61
CA THR A 110 16.10 12.75 5.72
C THR A 110 15.32 12.18 4.52
N GLN A 111 14.34 12.92 4.01
CA GLN A 111 13.62 12.58 2.78
C GLN A 111 14.57 12.60 1.56
N GLN A 112 15.41 13.64 1.40
CA GLN A 112 16.45 13.69 0.37
C GLN A 112 17.49 12.55 0.51
N LEU A 113 17.89 12.19 1.73
CA LEU A 113 18.78 11.04 1.99
C LEU A 113 18.11 9.69 1.67
N SER A 114 16.78 9.59 1.76
CA SER A 114 16.05 8.35 1.42
C SER A 114 16.14 8.02 -0.08
N GLU A 115 16.20 9.03 -0.95
CA GLU A 115 16.31 8.89 -2.41
C GLU A 115 17.70 8.41 -2.87
N LEU A 116 18.73 8.52 -2.02
CA LEU A 116 20.12 8.20 -2.34
C LEU A 116 20.43 6.70 -2.19
N THR A 117 20.00 5.93 -3.20
CA THR A 117 20.09 4.46 -3.26
C THR A 117 21.46 3.82 -3.00
N ASN A 118 22.57 4.57 -3.05
CA ASN A 118 23.95 4.09 -2.84
C ASN A 118 24.76 4.89 -1.80
N LEU A 119 24.14 5.38 -0.72
CA LEU A 119 24.82 6.08 0.38
C LEU A 119 26.09 5.38 0.92
N GLY A 120 26.12 4.04 0.94
CA GLY A 120 27.27 3.26 1.40
C GLY A 120 28.42 3.11 0.40
N ASN A 121 28.28 3.55 -0.86
CA ASN A 121 29.31 3.40 -1.90
C ASN A 121 29.08 4.37 -3.08
N ILE A 122 29.47 5.64 -2.92
CA ILE A 122 29.39 6.67 -3.98
C ILE A 122 30.60 6.48 -4.93
N PRO A 123 30.44 5.95 -6.17
CA PRO A 123 31.59 5.55 -6.99
C PRO A 123 32.13 6.69 -7.86
N ASN A 124 31.41 7.80 -7.97
CA ASN A 124 31.70 8.93 -8.85
C ASN A 124 31.25 10.24 -8.20
N LEU A 125 32.18 11.18 -7.99
CA LEU A 125 31.87 12.48 -7.39
C LEU A 125 31.06 13.44 -8.31
N SER A 126 30.68 13.00 -9.52
CA SER A 126 29.63 13.67 -10.32
C SER A 126 28.23 13.51 -9.71
N GLU A 127 27.93 12.42 -9.00
CA GLU A 127 26.68 12.29 -8.25
C GLU A 127 26.71 13.17 -6.98
N LEU A 128 27.86 13.20 -6.28
CA LEU A 128 28.07 14.11 -5.15
C LEU A 128 27.91 15.58 -5.57
N GLN A 129 28.45 15.95 -6.74
CA GLN A 129 28.26 17.28 -7.32
C GLN A 129 26.77 17.56 -7.60
N ARG A 130 26.02 16.60 -8.19
CA ARG A 130 24.58 16.76 -8.45
C ARG A 130 23.77 17.00 -7.18
N ILE A 131 24.11 16.30 -6.09
CA ILE A 131 23.50 16.46 -4.77
C ILE A 131 23.79 17.84 -4.19
N LEU A 132 25.07 18.26 -4.19
CA LEU A 132 25.49 19.57 -3.67
C LEU A 132 24.98 20.76 -4.51
N THR A 133 24.60 20.54 -5.78
CA THR A 133 23.91 21.54 -6.62
C THR A 133 22.38 21.48 -6.53
N SER A 134 21.79 20.64 -5.68
CA SER A 134 20.34 20.69 -5.42
C SER A 134 19.98 22.03 -4.76
N PRO A 135 19.08 22.85 -5.34
CA PRO A 135 18.76 24.17 -4.80
C PRO A 135 18.13 24.09 -3.41
N ASN A 136 17.41 23.00 -3.12
CA ASN A 136 16.80 22.75 -1.81
C ASN A 136 17.88 22.49 -0.75
N ILE A 137 18.84 21.60 -1.06
CA ILE A 137 19.98 21.32 -0.16
C ILE A 137 20.85 22.57 0.01
N ALA A 138 21.05 23.36 -1.05
CA ALA A 138 21.77 24.62 -0.96
C ALA A 138 21.05 25.64 -0.04
N GLN A 139 19.72 25.78 -0.14
CA GLN A 139 18.94 26.63 0.76
C GLN A 139 18.98 26.13 2.22
N GLU A 140 18.87 24.82 2.43
CA GLU A 140 18.78 24.25 3.80
C GLU A 140 20.16 24.24 4.51
N LEU A 141 21.24 24.05 3.75
CA LEU A 141 22.60 24.31 4.21
C LEU A 141 22.77 25.80 4.56
N GLN A 142 22.18 26.71 3.78
CA GLN A 142 22.27 28.15 3.99
C GLN A 142 21.47 28.63 5.22
N THR A 143 20.34 28.01 5.57
CA THR A 143 19.66 28.26 6.86
C THR A 143 20.44 27.69 8.04
N MET A 144 21.07 26.53 7.93
CA MET A 144 21.98 26.02 8.98
C MET A 144 23.18 26.95 9.20
N LEU A 145 23.82 27.40 8.11
CA LEU A 145 24.92 28.37 8.11
C LEU A 145 24.54 29.74 8.70
N ALA A 146 23.28 30.15 8.57
CA ALA A 146 22.75 31.37 9.19
C ALA A 146 22.40 31.19 10.68
N GLY A 147 22.10 29.96 11.11
CA GLY A 147 21.63 29.65 12.46
C GLY A 147 22.76 29.38 13.48
N GLN A 148 23.86 28.73 13.07
CA GLN A 148 24.94 28.36 13.98
C GLN A 148 26.33 28.78 13.46
N GLY A 149 27.13 29.40 14.34
CA GLY A 149 28.41 30.02 13.97
C GLY A 149 29.50 29.03 13.56
N MET A 150 30.61 29.56 13.01
CA MET A 150 31.63 28.80 12.26
C MET A 150 32.23 27.55 12.94
N ALA A 151 32.08 27.37 14.26
CA ALA A 151 32.44 26.12 14.93
C ALA A 151 31.65 24.92 14.36
N ALA A 152 30.31 25.02 14.32
CA ALA A 152 29.43 23.97 13.80
C ALA A 152 29.71 23.66 12.32
N VAL A 153 30.09 24.67 11.53
CA VAL A 153 30.50 24.52 10.13
C VAL A 153 31.81 23.71 10.03
N ASN A 154 32.77 23.99 10.90
CA ASN A 154 34.06 23.29 10.92
C ASN A 154 33.93 21.84 11.42
N ASP A 155 33.01 21.58 12.35
CA ASP A 155 32.69 20.24 12.83
C ASP A 155 31.92 19.44 11.77
N ALA A 156 30.94 20.04 11.07
CA ALA A 156 30.23 19.41 9.95
C ALA A 156 31.17 19.07 8.78
N ILE A 157 32.09 19.98 8.43
CA ILE A 157 33.15 19.73 7.43
C ILE A 157 34.08 18.60 7.89
N SER A 158 34.40 18.52 9.19
CA SER A 158 35.22 17.43 9.74
C SER A 158 34.51 16.08 9.63
N SER A 159 33.21 16.00 9.96
CA SER A 159 32.41 14.79 9.78
C SER A 159 32.29 14.38 8.30
N LEU A 160 32.02 15.30 7.38
CA LEU A 160 32.03 14.99 5.94
C LEU A 160 33.42 14.52 5.45
N THR A 161 34.50 15.11 5.96
CA THR A 161 35.88 14.71 5.60
C THR A 161 36.20 13.29 6.09
N ASN A 162 35.68 12.90 7.26
CA ASN A 162 35.80 11.53 7.77
C ASN A 162 34.96 10.54 6.95
N ILE A 163 33.71 10.88 6.64
CA ILE A 163 32.79 10.06 5.81
C ILE A 163 33.34 9.83 4.40
N LEU A 164 34.02 10.83 3.81
CA LEU A 164 34.61 10.76 2.47
C LEU A 164 36.02 10.13 2.42
N GLY A 165 36.47 9.45 3.47
CA GLY A 165 37.74 8.70 3.47
C GLY A 165 39.00 9.54 3.68
N GLY A 166 38.85 10.76 4.21
CA GLY A 166 39.97 11.63 4.59
C GLY A 166 40.55 12.51 3.48
N SER A 167 41.51 13.36 3.88
CA SER A 167 42.06 14.46 3.06
C SER A 167 42.64 14.04 1.69
N ASN A 168 43.08 12.79 1.55
CA ASN A 168 43.64 12.28 0.29
C ASN A 168 42.57 12.12 -0.81
N ALA A 169 41.31 11.83 -0.46
CA ALA A 169 40.21 11.80 -1.43
C ALA A 169 39.92 13.21 -1.97
N LEU A 170 39.88 14.21 -1.06
CA LEU A 170 39.66 15.61 -1.40
C LEU A 170 40.75 16.18 -2.34
N ALA A 171 42.00 15.73 -2.18
CA ALA A 171 43.09 16.11 -3.07
C ALA A 171 42.90 15.62 -4.53
N SER A 172 42.30 14.44 -4.72
CA SER A 172 42.00 13.91 -6.07
C SER A 172 40.84 14.64 -6.76
N LEU A 173 39.90 15.16 -5.96
CA LEU A 173 38.73 15.91 -6.41
C LEU A 173 39.17 17.25 -7.06
N ALA A 174 40.15 17.93 -6.46
CA ALA A 174 40.75 19.14 -7.02
C ALA A 174 41.46 18.93 -8.38
N THR A 175 42.07 17.76 -8.61
CA THR A 175 42.75 17.46 -9.89
C THR A 175 41.82 17.11 -11.05
N THR A 176 40.54 16.78 -10.77
CA THR A 176 39.61 16.26 -11.79
C THR A 176 38.66 17.32 -12.36
N ILE A 177 38.31 18.34 -11.56
CA ILE A 177 37.24 19.30 -11.88
C ILE A 177 37.71 20.47 -12.77
N GLY A 178 39.02 20.78 -12.77
CA GLY A 178 39.59 21.89 -13.56
C GLY A 178 39.41 23.26 -12.88
N ALA A 179 40.37 24.15 -13.10
CA ALA A 179 40.45 25.44 -12.38
C ALA A 179 39.24 26.34 -12.65
N ASP A 180 38.78 26.42 -13.90
CA ASP A 180 37.71 27.32 -14.33
C ASP A 180 36.35 26.98 -13.68
N THR A 181 36.06 25.68 -13.50
CA THR A 181 34.84 25.23 -12.84
C THR A 181 34.88 25.47 -11.33
N ILE A 182 36.05 25.36 -10.70
CA ILE A 182 36.23 25.70 -9.28
C ILE A 182 36.10 27.22 -9.05
N ALA A 183 36.62 28.04 -9.98
CA ALA A 183 36.46 29.49 -9.93
C ALA A 183 34.99 29.93 -9.97
N GLY A 184 34.20 29.38 -10.91
CA GLY A 184 32.78 29.69 -11.05
C GLY A 184 31.90 29.26 -9.86
N ILE A 185 32.35 28.28 -9.07
CA ILE A 185 31.68 27.87 -7.81
C ILE A 185 32.06 28.81 -6.67
N LEU A 186 33.35 29.17 -6.54
CA LEU A 186 33.83 30.08 -5.49
C LEU A 186 33.24 31.50 -5.61
N GLU A 187 33.00 31.98 -6.83
CA GLU A 187 32.39 33.29 -7.09
C GLU A 187 30.94 33.39 -6.58
N GLN A 188 30.21 32.28 -6.49
CA GLN A 188 28.83 32.26 -6.00
C GLN A 188 28.69 32.12 -4.48
N VAL A 189 29.72 31.62 -3.77
CA VAL A 189 29.59 31.26 -2.34
C VAL A 189 30.00 32.41 -1.40
N ALA A 190 31.09 33.14 -1.68
CA ALA A 190 31.43 34.36 -0.92
C ALA A 190 32.49 35.25 -1.63
N PRO A 191 32.16 36.47 -2.08
CA PRO A 191 33.16 37.38 -2.67
C PRO A 191 34.28 37.77 -1.69
N ASN A 192 34.01 37.70 -0.38
CA ASN A 192 34.98 38.04 0.67
C ASN A 192 36.15 37.03 0.79
N VAL A 193 36.00 35.80 0.27
CA VAL A 193 37.05 34.76 0.33
C VAL A 193 38.02 34.88 -0.84
N VAL A 194 37.52 35.20 -2.05
CA VAL A 194 38.35 35.40 -3.25
C VAL A 194 39.36 36.55 -3.05
N ALA A 195 38.94 37.61 -2.34
CA ALA A 195 39.80 38.74 -1.97
C ALA A 195 40.97 38.36 -1.03
N ALA A 196 40.87 37.27 -0.28
CA ALA A 196 41.91 36.84 0.66
C ALA A 196 43.03 35.99 0.01
N LEU A 197 42.85 35.52 -1.22
CA LEU A 197 43.74 34.57 -1.90
C LEU A 197 44.47 35.15 -3.13
N GLY A 198 44.45 36.48 -3.31
CA GLY A 198 45.30 37.17 -4.29
C GLY A 198 44.76 37.27 -5.73
N GLY A 199 43.57 36.74 -6.00
CA GLY A 199 42.90 36.87 -7.30
C GLY A 199 43.31 35.85 -8.36
N VAL A 200 42.50 35.74 -9.41
CA VAL A 200 42.58 34.64 -10.40
C VAL A 200 43.83 34.73 -11.30
N ASP A 201 44.30 35.95 -11.59
CA ASP A 201 45.47 36.20 -12.45
C ASP A 201 46.79 35.60 -11.92
N ALA A 202 46.85 35.31 -10.62
CA ALA A 202 48.00 34.64 -9.99
C ALA A 202 48.18 33.19 -10.49
N ILE A 203 47.09 32.53 -10.92
CA ILE A 203 47.09 31.12 -11.34
C ILE A 203 47.43 30.98 -12.83
N ALA A 204 46.99 31.92 -13.67
CA ALA A 204 47.19 31.89 -15.12
C ALA A 204 48.68 31.91 -15.56
N ASN A 205 49.57 32.49 -14.75
CA ASN A 205 51.00 32.61 -15.06
C ASN A 205 51.82 31.32 -14.87
N ALA A 206 51.23 30.21 -14.39
CA ALA A 206 51.96 28.99 -14.04
C ALA A 206 52.16 27.97 -15.20
N LEU A 207 51.57 28.18 -16.38
CA LEU A 207 51.30 27.11 -17.36
C LEU A 207 51.75 27.40 -18.81
N ASN A 208 52.96 27.92 -19.05
CA ASN A 208 53.38 28.33 -20.42
C ASN A 208 54.89 28.17 -20.77
N ILE A 209 55.37 26.94 -21.06
CA ILE A 209 56.65 26.68 -21.79
C ILE A 209 56.61 25.36 -22.59
N ALA A 210 56.74 25.40 -23.93
CA ALA A 210 57.47 24.44 -24.82
C ALA A 210 57.16 24.70 -26.33
N ALA A 211 58.12 24.47 -27.27
CA ALA A 211 57.94 24.80 -28.71
C ALA A 211 58.89 24.06 -29.71
N GLY A 212 58.55 24.07 -31.03
CA GLY A 212 59.36 23.61 -32.18
C GLY A 212 59.14 22.14 -32.61
N GLY A 213 59.43 21.63 -33.82
CA GLY A 213 59.99 22.13 -35.12
C GLY A 213 60.61 20.93 -35.92
N SER A 214 60.88 20.87 -37.25
CA SER A 214 60.69 21.73 -38.45
C SER A 214 60.87 20.87 -39.75
N GLY A 215 60.62 21.39 -40.98
CA GLY A 215 60.62 20.62 -42.26
C GLY A 215 61.78 20.86 -43.27
N ILE A 216 61.89 20.03 -44.34
CA ILE A 216 63.00 19.99 -45.34
C ILE A 216 62.49 19.71 -46.80
N THR A 217 63.28 20.08 -47.84
CA THR A 217 62.98 20.07 -49.30
C THR A 217 63.93 19.17 -50.15
N PRO A 218 63.68 18.93 -51.47
CA PRO A 218 64.41 17.95 -52.31
C PRO A 218 65.50 18.52 -53.26
N SER A 219 66.19 17.64 -54.00
CA SER A 219 67.33 17.91 -54.92
C SER A 219 67.19 17.27 -56.33
N GLY A 220 68.12 17.51 -57.28
CA GLY A 220 67.99 17.15 -58.72
C GLY A 220 69.30 16.85 -59.51
N THR A 221 69.48 17.45 -60.71
CA THR A 221 70.56 17.22 -61.76
C THR A 221 70.29 16.04 -62.74
N SER A 222 70.87 15.88 -63.95
CA SER A 222 71.99 16.53 -64.70
C SER A 222 71.82 16.49 -66.27
N SER A 223 72.84 16.89 -67.06
CA SER A 223 72.87 16.99 -68.57
C SER A 223 74.36 17.04 -69.08
N PRO A 224 74.80 17.22 -70.37
CA PRO A 224 74.14 17.49 -71.69
C PRO A 224 74.79 16.74 -72.92
N ALA A 225 74.92 17.41 -74.11
CA ALA A 225 75.85 17.22 -75.25
C ALA A 225 75.45 16.34 -76.49
N SER A 226 76.01 16.46 -77.72
CA SER A 226 76.44 17.63 -78.58
C SER A 226 76.99 17.21 -79.99
N GLY A 227 76.71 17.98 -81.06
CA GLY A 227 77.47 17.99 -82.35
C GLY A 227 77.17 16.89 -83.40
N ASP A 228 77.61 16.96 -84.67
CA ASP A 228 78.03 18.12 -85.50
C ASP A 228 78.13 17.76 -87.03
N ASP A 229 78.39 18.76 -87.90
CA ASP A 229 78.90 18.71 -89.29
C ASP A 229 78.13 18.01 -90.46
N GLY A 230 78.27 18.56 -91.69
CA GLY A 230 78.00 17.84 -92.95
C GLY A 230 77.39 18.63 -94.15
N ASP A 231 78.19 19.43 -94.88
CA ASP A 231 77.77 20.17 -96.09
C ASP A 231 77.96 19.36 -97.41
N HIS A 232 77.02 19.49 -98.38
CA HIS A 232 77.29 19.82 -99.80
C HIS A 232 76.15 19.54 -100.82
N SER A 233 75.74 20.61 -101.50
CA SER A 233 75.28 20.74 -102.91
C SER A 233 74.23 19.77 -103.52
N CYS A 234 73.13 20.36 -104.02
CA CYS A 234 72.20 19.72 -104.98
C CYS A 234 72.75 19.70 -106.41
N CYS A 235 72.54 18.59 -107.15
CA CYS A 235 71.97 18.56 -108.52
C CYS A 235 72.08 17.18 -109.24
N GLN A 236 71.43 16.13 -108.71
CA GLN A 236 71.11 14.90 -109.47
C GLN A 236 69.66 14.43 -109.19
N CYS A 237 68.72 15.36 -109.26
CA CYS A 237 67.44 15.33 -108.55
C CYS A 237 66.35 14.37 -109.10
N GLN A 238 66.70 13.25 -109.75
CA GLN A 238 65.71 12.33 -110.33
C GLN A 238 65.87 10.85 -109.93
N ARG A 239 67.06 10.42 -109.49
CA ARG A 239 67.28 9.10 -108.87
C ARG A 239 67.10 9.10 -107.34
N PRO A 240 67.41 10.19 -106.60
CA PRO A 240 67.09 10.28 -105.18
C PRO A 240 65.59 10.34 -104.88
N ILE A 241 64.72 10.79 -105.80
CA ILE A 241 63.29 10.95 -105.49
C ILE A 241 62.60 9.61 -105.22
N SER A 242 62.87 8.55 -105.99
CA SER A 242 62.30 7.23 -105.71
C SER A 242 62.89 6.62 -104.43
N ILE A 243 64.22 6.66 -104.28
CA ILE A 243 64.92 6.15 -103.09
C ILE A 243 64.47 6.88 -101.82
N ASN A 244 64.25 8.20 -101.90
CA ASN A 244 63.70 8.99 -100.81
C ASN A 244 62.20 8.76 -100.63
N HIS A 245 61.41 8.49 -101.67
CA HIS A 245 59.99 8.16 -101.49
C HIS A 245 59.82 6.80 -100.80
N ASP A 246 60.62 5.80 -101.14
CA ASP A 246 60.63 4.50 -100.44
C ASP A 246 61.23 4.62 -99.03
N ARG A 247 62.30 5.42 -98.83
CA ARG A 247 62.81 5.73 -97.47
C ARG A 247 61.80 6.52 -96.62
N ILE A 248 61.12 7.51 -97.19
CA ILE A 248 60.08 8.29 -96.50
C ILE A 248 58.88 7.38 -96.20
N ARG A 249 58.45 6.52 -97.13
CA ARG A 249 57.39 5.54 -96.87
C ARG A 249 57.80 4.55 -95.78
N ALA A 250 59.02 4.02 -95.81
CA ALA A 250 59.53 3.11 -94.79
C ALA A 250 59.67 3.81 -93.42
N HIS A 251 60.23 5.01 -93.38
CA HIS A 251 60.33 5.84 -92.17
C HIS A 251 58.93 6.17 -91.63
N VAL A 252 58.03 6.76 -92.43
CA VAL A 252 56.64 7.04 -92.03
C VAL A 252 55.90 5.78 -91.58
N THR A 253 56.13 4.62 -92.21
CA THR A 253 55.53 3.35 -91.75
C THR A 253 56.11 2.90 -90.42
N ASN A 254 57.42 3.04 -90.21
CA ASN A 254 58.08 2.75 -88.93
C ASN A 254 57.65 3.74 -87.84
N GLU A 255 57.51 5.03 -88.13
CA GLU A 255 56.97 6.03 -87.21
C GLU A 255 55.51 5.74 -86.88
N PHE A 256 54.67 5.36 -87.86
CA PHE A 256 53.30 4.94 -87.56
C PHE A 256 53.23 3.62 -86.76
N GLN A 257 54.18 2.70 -86.95
CA GLN A 257 54.26 1.48 -86.12
C GLN A 257 54.78 1.79 -84.71
N ALA A 258 55.80 2.63 -84.56
CA ALA A 258 56.33 3.08 -83.28
C ALA A 258 55.28 3.91 -82.51
N TYR A 259 54.63 4.87 -83.18
CA TYR A 259 53.52 5.64 -82.62
C TYR A 259 52.32 4.75 -82.27
N ARG A 260 52.00 3.72 -83.06
CA ARG A 260 50.95 2.75 -82.72
C ARG A 260 51.34 1.87 -81.52
N LEU A 261 52.58 1.42 -81.43
CA LEU A 261 53.08 0.64 -80.30
C LEU A 261 53.12 1.49 -79.02
N TRP A 262 53.57 2.73 -79.11
CA TRP A 262 53.49 3.72 -78.02
C TRP A 262 52.04 4.01 -77.64
N PHE A 263 51.17 4.34 -78.60
CA PHE A 263 49.78 4.71 -78.32
C PHE A 263 48.98 3.53 -77.72
N VAL A 264 49.08 2.33 -78.29
CA VAL A 264 48.32 1.17 -77.80
C VAL A 264 48.97 0.53 -76.56
N GLY A 265 50.30 0.39 -76.56
CA GLY A 265 51.04 -0.28 -75.49
C GLY A 265 51.35 0.63 -74.29
N ASP A 266 52.01 1.76 -74.52
CA ASP A 266 52.43 2.67 -73.44
C ASP A 266 51.32 3.62 -73.00
N MET A 267 50.75 4.40 -73.91
CA MET A 267 49.71 5.37 -73.57
C MET A 267 48.42 4.66 -73.13
N PHE A 268 47.88 3.75 -73.95
CA PHE A 268 46.58 3.14 -73.66
C PHE A 268 46.68 2.00 -72.64
N ALA A 269 47.46 0.95 -72.90
CA ALA A 269 47.48 -0.24 -72.03
C ALA A 269 48.25 -0.07 -70.71
N ARG A 270 49.31 0.76 -70.66
CA ARG A 270 50.10 1.00 -69.43
C ARG A 270 49.67 2.23 -68.62
N ASN A 271 49.09 3.26 -69.23
CA ASN A 271 48.70 4.49 -68.50
C ASN A 271 47.17 4.68 -68.42
N ILE A 272 46.47 4.80 -69.55
CA ILE A 272 45.03 5.12 -69.56
C ILE A 272 44.18 3.99 -68.98
N LEU A 273 44.40 2.74 -69.38
CA LEU A 273 43.58 1.61 -68.95
C LEU A 273 43.70 1.33 -67.43
N PRO A 274 44.89 1.34 -66.81
CA PRO A 274 45.01 1.26 -65.35
C PRO A 274 44.42 2.48 -64.63
N ALA A 275 44.55 3.69 -65.18
CA ALA A 275 43.93 4.89 -64.61
C ALA A 275 42.40 4.83 -64.66
N LEU A 276 41.82 4.32 -65.76
CA LEU A 276 40.38 4.08 -65.87
C LEU A 276 39.90 2.97 -64.94
N GLN A 277 40.67 1.89 -64.74
CA GLN A 277 40.34 0.86 -63.75
C GLN A 277 40.37 1.42 -62.32
N LEU A 278 41.37 2.23 -61.96
CA LEU A 278 41.42 2.93 -60.67
C LEU A 278 40.25 3.92 -60.51
N MET A 279 39.90 4.67 -61.55
CA MET A 279 38.75 5.58 -61.56
C MET A 279 37.42 4.82 -61.40
N THR A 280 37.26 3.68 -62.07
CA THR A 280 36.08 2.80 -61.91
C THR A 280 36.01 2.27 -60.48
N ASN A 281 37.12 1.77 -59.91
CA ASN A 281 37.16 1.28 -58.54
C ASN A 281 36.75 2.38 -57.53
N GLN A 282 37.29 3.59 -57.68
CA GLN A 282 36.93 4.75 -56.84
C GLN A 282 35.45 5.11 -56.99
N LEU A 283 34.92 5.18 -58.23
CA LEU A 283 33.50 5.42 -58.47
C LEU A 283 32.61 4.35 -57.83
N THR A 284 32.93 3.06 -57.98
CA THR A 284 32.17 1.99 -57.32
C THR A 284 32.27 2.03 -55.79
N SER A 285 33.41 2.45 -55.24
CA SER A 285 33.58 2.62 -53.79
C SER A 285 32.72 3.77 -53.25
N VAL A 286 32.67 4.91 -53.95
CA VAL A 286 31.82 6.06 -53.59
C VAL A 286 30.34 5.72 -53.73
N LEU A 287 29.96 5.00 -54.79
CA LEU A 287 28.58 4.59 -55.03
C LEU A 287 28.10 3.57 -53.98
N MET A 288 28.95 2.61 -53.61
CA MET A 288 28.69 1.72 -52.47
C MET A 288 28.54 2.49 -51.15
N MET A 289 29.40 3.49 -50.88
CA MET A 289 29.30 4.32 -49.68
C MET A 289 27.97 5.11 -49.61
N GLN A 290 27.45 5.58 -50.75
CA GLN A 290 26.12 6.19 -50.84
C GLN A 290 24.99 5.17 -50.57
N VAL A 291 25.09 3.95 -51.11
CA VAL A 291 24.12 2.87 -50.84
C VAL A 291 24.15 2.46 -49.37
N THR A 292 25.32 2.41 -48.73
CA THR A 292 25.45 2.17 -47.28
C THR A 292 24.74 3.25 -46.46
N ALA A 293 24.89 4.53 -46.81
CA ALA A 293 24.19 5.62 -46.13
C ALA A 293 22.66 5.51 -46.29
N VAL A 294 22.17 5.17 -47.49
CA VAL A 294 20.73 4.91 -47.71
C VAL A 294 20.23 3.72 -46.88
N GLY A 295 21.02 2.64 -46.77
CA GLY A 295 20.72 1.51 -45.90
C GLY A 295 20.62 1.90 -44.42
N GLN A 296 21.56 2.72 -43.94
CA GLN A 296 21.55 3.25 -42.57
C GLN A 296 20.31 4.11 -42.29
N PHE A 297 19.83 4.91 -43.26
CA PHE A 297 18.59 5.66 -43.10
C PHE A 297 17.34 4.78 -43.04
N PHE A 298 17.29 3.66 -43.77
CA PHE A 298 16.18 2.70 -43.65
C PHE A 298 16.20 1.94 -42.33
N ASP A 299 17.37 1.52 -41.85
CA ASP A 299 17.53 0.86 -40.55
C ASP A 299 17.15 1.80 -39.39
N ALA A 300 17.69 3.03 -39.39
CA ALA A 300 17.34 4.07 -38.41
C ALA A 300 15.84 4.44 -38.46
N LYS A 301 15.22 4.47 -39.65
CA LYS A 301 13.77 4.65 -39.77
C LYS A 301 13.03 3.51 -39.07
N HIS A 302 13.42 2.26 -39.30
CA HIS A 302 12.72 1.11 -38.73
C HIS A 302 12.95 1.00 -37.21
N GLN A 303 14.12 1.43 -36.73
CA GLN A 303 14.40 1.61 -35.30
C GLN A 303 13.50 2.69 -34.67
N LEU A 304 13.27 3.81 -35.35
CA LEU A 304 12.35 4.86 -34.87
C LEU A 304 10.87 4.43 -34.94
N GLU A 305 10.47 3.68 -35.96
CA GLU A 305 9.12 3.10 -36.07
C GLU A 305 8.85 2.09 -34.95
N THR A 306 9.81 1.22 -34.64
CA THR A 306 9.71 0.27 -33.52
C THR A 306 9.77 0.94 -32.16
N GLN A 307 10.65 1.93 -31.94
CA GLN A 307 10.65 2.75 -30.72
C GLN A 307 9.30 3.46 -30.50
N ARG A 308 8.72 4.05 -31.55
CA ARG A 308 7.39 4.68 -31.48
C ARG A 308 6.30 3.65 -31.16
N LEU A 309 6.34 2.46 -31.77
CA LEU A 309 5.39 1.39 -31.46
C LEU A 309 5.51 0.93 -30.00
N PHE A 310 6.73 0.77 -29.47
CA PHE A 310 6.94 0.49 -28.05
C PHE A 310 6.43 1.60 -27.14
N GLN A 311 6.62 2.88 -27.50
CA GLN A 311 6.06 4.01 -26.75
C GLN A 311 4.53 4.00 -26.75
N THR A 312 3.89 3.73 -27.89
CA THR A 312 2.43 3.60 -27.99
C THR A 312 1.90 2.44 -27.13
N LEU A 313 2.45 1.23 -27.29
CA LEU A 313 2.03 0.06 -26.51
C LEU A 313 2.29 0.23 -25.01
N THR A 314 3.37 0.92 -24.62
CA THR A 314 3.68 1.23 -23.22
C THR A 314 2.70 2.26 -22.65
N ALA A 315 2.32 3.28 -23.43
CA ALA A 315 1.30 4.26 -23.03
C ALA A 315 -0.11 3.64 -22.94
N GLU A 316 -0.48 2.74 -23.85
CA GLU A 316 -1.71 1.96 -23.81
C GLU A 316 -1.75 1.04 -22.57
N ALA A 317 -0.67 0.29 -22.32
CA ALA A 317 -0.55 -0.54 -21.11
C ALA A 317 -0.64 0.29 -19.82
N HIS A 318 0.09 1.42 -19.72
CA HIS A 318 -0.04 2.30 -18.55
C HIS A 318 -1.45 2.86 -18.40
N LYS A 319 -2.12 3.24 -19.51
CA LYS A 319 -3.50 3.71 -19.48
C LYS A 319 -4.43 2.64 -18.92
N ASP A 320 -4.33 1.40 -19.39
CA ASP A 320 -5.24 0.31 -19.03
C ASP A 320 -4.95 -0.29 -17.65
N TYR A 321 -3.70 -0.32 -17.20
CA TYR A 321 -3.38 -0.76 -15.84
C TYR A 321 -3.73 0.30 -14.78
N HIS A 322 -3.57 1.60 -15.05
CA HIS A 322 -3.87 2.66 -14.08
C HIS A 322 -5.37 2.70 -13.67
N PRO A 323 -5.72 2.43 -12.40
CA PRO A 323 -7.10 2.46 -11.92
C PRO A 323 -7.71 3.87 -11.99
N SER A 324 -9.04 3.98 -12.01
CA SER A 324 -9.71 5.29 -11.82
C SER A 324 -9.79 5.65 -10.34
N GLU A 325 -9.91 6.94 -10.03
CA GLU A 325 -10.04 7.46 -8.66
C GLU A 325 -11.21 6.81 -7.92
N GLY A 326 -12.39 6.75 -8.56
CA GLY A 326 -13.56 6.11 -7.99
C GLY A 326 -13.45 4.58 -7.82
N LEU A 327 -12.42 3.91 -8.35
CA LEU A 327 -12.11 2.50 -8.01
C LEU A 327 -11.29 2.41 -6.71
N CYS A 328 -10.35 3.35 -6.51
CA CYS A 328 -9.61 3.49 -5.26
C CYS A 328 -10.55 3.92 -4.12
N GLU A 329 -11.58 4.74 -4.40
CA GLU A 329 -12.64 5.13 -3.47
C GLU A 329 -13.39 3.90 -2.92
N PHE A 330 -13.92 3.02 -3.80
CA PHE A 330 -14.54 1.75 -3.39
C PHE A 330 -13.59 0.91 -2.50
N GLY A 331 -12.34 0.71 -2.95
CA GLY A 331 -11.35 -0.07 -2.20
C GLY A 331 -11.01 0.51 -0.82
N THR A 332 -11.06 1.83 -0.69
CA THR A 332 -10.77 2.53 0.58
C THR A 332 -11.98 2.47 1.53
N ASN A 333 -13.20 2.73 1.03
CA ASN A 333 -14.42 2.66 1.82
C ASN A 333 -14.70 1.24 2.36
N ILE A 334 -14.35 0.19 1.60
CA ILE A 334 -14.51 -1.21 2.02
C ILE A 334 -13.46 -1.65 3.05
N ARG A 335 -12.36 -0.90 3.27
CA ARG A 335 -11.19 -1.33 4.04
C ARG A 335 -11.48 -1.79 5.48
N SER A 336 -12.47 -1.19 6.16
CA SER A 336 -12.84 -1.58 7.54
C SER A 336 -14.06 -2.51 7.63
N LEU A 337 -14.77 -2.74 6.52
CA LEU A 337 -16.07 -3.43 6.49
C LEU A 337 -16.00 -4.83 7.12
N ALA A 338 -14.95 -5.60 6.80
CA ALA A 338 -14.71 -6.93 7.36
C ALA A 338 -14.25 -6.93 8.84
N SER A 339 -13.89 -5.77 9.39
CA SER A 339 -13.67 -5.57 10.83
C SER A 339 -14.99 -5.24 11.53
N SER A 340 -15.78 -4.31 10.97
CA SER A 340 -17.14 -4.00 11.44
C SER A 340 -18.06 -5.22 11.42
N GLU A 341 -17.98 -6.06 10.38
CA GLU A 341 -18.67 -7.35 10.31
C GLU A 341 -18.31 -8.23 11.52
N ARG A 342 -17.02 -8.32 11.89
CA ARG A 342 -16.56 -9.15 13.03
C ARG A 342 -16.97 -8.57 14.39
N LYS A 343 -17.05 -7.24 14.54
CA LYS A 343 -17.61 -6.60 15.74
C LYS A 343 -19.10 -6.92 15.88
N SER A 344 -19.87 -6.70 14.82
CA SER A 344 -21.29 -7.12 14.74
C SER A 344 -21.45 -8.61 15.10
N ASP A 345 -20.64 -9.48 14.50
CA ASP A 345 -20.69 -10.92 14.70
C ASP A 345 -20.31 -11.34 16.15
N LEU A 346 -19.54 -10.52 16.88
CA LEU A 346 -19.28 -10.68 18.32
C LEU A 346 -20.46 -10.17 19.17
N THR A 347 -20.91 -8.93 18.93
CA THR A 347 -22.03 -8.26 19.60
C THR A 347 -23.33 -9.07 19.49
N HIS A 348 -23.59 -9.69 18.35
CA HIS A 348 -24.71 -10.60 18.15
C HIS A 348 -24.69 -11.77 19.15
N LYS A 349 -23.52 -12.41 19.29
CA LYS A 349 -23.33 -13.60 20.12
C LYS A 349 -23.35 -13.25 21.61
N THR A 350 -22.81 -12.10 22.01
CA THR A 350 -22.84 -11.65 23.42
C THR A 350 -24.25 -11.20 23.84
N LEU A 351 -24.99 -10.47 23.00
CA LEU A 351 -26.40 -10.11 23.25
C LEU A 351 -27.30 -11.36 23.39
N ALA A 352 -27.16 -12.32 22.47
CA ALA A 352 -27.92 -13.57 22.51
C ALA A 352 -27.58 -14.44 23.73
N ALA A 353 -26.30 -14.55 24.10
CA ALA A 353 -25.88 -15.25 25.31
C ALA A 353 -26.43 -14.58 26.58
N ARG A 354 -26.31 -13.24 26.69
CA ARG A 354 -26.80 -12.45 27.83
C ARG A 354 -28.32 -12.53 27.99
N SER A 355 -29.08 -12.49 26.89
CA SER A 355 -30.53 -12.58 26.98
C SER A 355 -31.01 -13.99 27.34
N MET A 356 -30.34 -15.05 26.86
CA MET A 356 -30.63 -16.43 27.29
C MET A 356 -30.25 -16.66 28.77
N GLN A 357 -29.11 -16.14 29.22
CA GLN A 357 -28.68 -16.16 30.63
C GLN A 357 -29.72 -15.51 31.54
N ARG A 358 -30.18 -14.29 31.22
CA ARG A 358 -31.23 -13.59 31.97
C ARG A 358 -32.55 -14.36 31.96
N GLN A 359 -32.99 -14.90 30.82
CA GLN A 359 -34.21 -15.70 30.76
C GLN A 359 -34.13 -16.91 31.71
N LEU A 360 -33.05 -17.69 31.64
CA LEU A 360 -32.85 -18.91 32.42
C LEU A 360 -32.47 -18.68 33.89
N SER A 361 -32.31 -17.41 34.34
CA SER A 361 -31.77 -17.04 35.65
C SER A 361 -30.44 -17.75 35.97
N ASN A 362 -29.52 -17.73 34.99
CA ASN A 362 -28.26 -18.46 35.03
C ASN A 362 -27.08 -17.53 34.71
N GLY A 363 -26.07 -17.48 35.59
CA GLY A 363 -24.98 -16.50 35.54
C GLY A 363 -25.20 -15.31 36.49
N ASP A 364 -24.23 -14.41 36.56
CA ASP A 364 -24.15 -13.32 37.55
C ASP A 364 -24.94 -12.05 37.14
N GLY A 365 -26.16 -12.26 36.63
CA GLY A 365 -27.10 -11.19 36.30
C GLY A 365 -27.98 -10.80 37.49
N ILE A 366 -28.53 -9.58 37.47
CA ILE A 366 -29.46 -9.07 38.51
C ILE A 366 -30.69 -9.99 38.68
N SER A 367 -31.08 -10.71 37.63
CA SER A 367 -32.13 -11.74 37.62
C SER A 367 -31.81 -13.01 38.43
N GLN A 368 -30.57 -13.22 38.89
CA GLN A 368 -30.14 -14.33 39.75
C GLN A 368 -30.80 -14.27 41.14
N SER A 369 -31.06 -13.04 41.63
CA SER A 369 -31.82 -12.78 42.87
C SER A 369 -33.34 -13.02 42.72
N GLY A 370 -33.78 -13.43 41.52
CA GLY A 370 -35.16 -13.80 41.21
C GLY A 370 -36.03 -12.64 40.70
N ALA A 371 -37.26 -12.99 40.30
CA ALA A 371 -38.13 -12.11 39.52
C ALA A 371 -38.56 -10.80 40.20
N LEU A 372 -38.52 -10.72 41.54
CA LEU A 372 -38.79 -9.46 42.25
C LEU A 372 -37.62 -8.47 42.10
N SER A 373 -36.38 -8.95 42.20
CA SER A 373 -35.18 -8.11 42.06
C SER A 373 -35.00 -7.61 40.62
N ASP A 374 -35.34 -8.43 39.63
CA ASP A 374 -35.34 -8.03 38.21
C ASP A 374 -36.37 -6.91 37.95
N LYS A 375 -37.58 -7.03 38.51
CA LYS A 375 -38.63 -6.00 38.39
C LYS A 375 -38.27 -4.72 39.14
N GLU A 376 -37.72 -4.82 40.34
CA GLU A 376 -37.26 -3.65 41.09
C GLU A 376 -36.15 -2.90 40.33
N SER A 377 -35.18 -3.63 39.74
CA SER A 377 -34.14 -3.03 38.90
C SER A 377 -34.71 -2.38 37.65
N ARG A 378 -35.64 -3.04 36.93
CA ARG A 378 -36.26 -2.45 35.73
C ARG A 378 -37.12 -1.23 36.04
N ILE A 379 -37.82 -1.20 37.18
CA ILE A 379 -38.54 0.01 37.65
C ILE A 379 -37.56 1.13 37.99
N LYS A 380 -36.40 0.83 38.60
CA LYS A 380 -35.35 1.82 38.84
C LYS A 380 -34.78 2.39 37.54
N ASN A 381 -34.40 1.53 36.59
CA ASN A 381 -33.91 1.96 35.27
C ASN A 381 -34.97 2.77 34.50
N PHE A 382 -36.24 2.36 34.54
CA PHE A 382 -37.33 3.16 33.96
C PHE A 382 -37.38 4.57 34.57
N ILE A 383 -37.37 4.67 35.90
CA ILE A 383 -37.40 5.95 36.61
C ILE A 383 -36.15 6.81 36.31
N SER A 384 -34.96 6.23 36.20
CA SER A 384 -33.71 6.99 36.00
C SER A 384 -33.45 7.41 34.56
N ASP A 385 -33.78 6.55 33.57
CA ASP A 385 -33.29 6.67 32.20
C ASP A 385 -34.40 6.87 31.15
N TYR A 386 -35.59 6.31 31.36
CA TYR A 386 -36.65 6.21 30.32
C TYR A 386 -37.93 7.01 30.60
N CYS A 387 -38.08 7.55 31.81
CA CYS A 387 -39.33 8.09 32.33
C CYS A 387 -39.80 9.39 31.63
N ASN A 388 -40.70 9.28 30.65
CA ASN A 388 -41.38 10.43 30.08
C ASN A 388 -42.46 10.97 31.05
N PRO A 389 -42.33 12.22 31.57
CA PRO A 389 -43.32 12.79 32.49
C PRO A 389 -44.67 13.09 31.84
N THR A 390 -44.72 13.26 30.51
CA THR A 390 -45.95 13.61 29.77
C THR A 390 -46.89 12.43 29.52
N ASP A 391 -46.38 11.20 29.62
CA ASP A 391 -47.14 10.00 29.33
C ASP A 391 -48.25 9.72 30.37
N ASN A 392 -49.25 8.94 29.93
CA ASN A 392 -50.52 8.75 30.63
C ASN A 392 -51.22 10.07 31.02
N GLY A 393 -51.08 11.12 30.21
CA GLY A 393 -51.74 12.42 30.41
C GLY A 393 -51.11 13.25 31.52
N ASN A 394 -49.78 13.30 31.57
CA ASN A 394 -48.96 13.80 32.67
C ASN A 394 -49.09 12.98 33.97
N GLY A 395 -49.51 11.71 33.86
CA GLY A 395 -49.72 10.82 35.00
C GLY A 395 -48.43 10.34 35.67
N PHE A 396 -47.29 10.42 34.96
CA PHE A 396 -45.99 9.96 35.44
C PHE A 396 -45.12 11.04 36.10
N ASP A 397 -45.52 12.31 36.15
CA ASP A 397 -44.77 13.40 36.81
C ASP A 397 -44.26 13.02 38.23
N ARG A 398 -45.09 12.34 39.03
CA ARG A 398 -44.71 11.89 40.38
C ARG A 398 -43.73 10.71 40.40
N PHE A 399 -43.63 9.94 39.33
CA PHE A 399 -42.64 8.86 39.17
C PHE A 399 -41.33 9.37 38.56
N CYS A 400 -41.40 10.31 37.61
CA CYS A 400 -40.22 10.90 36.95
C CYS A 400 -39.55 12.03 37.74
N ASN A 401 -40.10 12.43 38.90
CA ASN A 401 -39.61 13.54 39.75
C ASN A 401 -38.21 13.34 40.40
N GLY A 402 -37.49 12.27 40.02
CA GLY A 402 -36.09 12.03 40.36
C GLY A 402 -35.31 11.43 39.19
N SER A 403 -35.80 11.61 37.96
CA SER A 403 -35.20 11.08 36.75
C SER A 403 -34.00 11.89 36.29
N SER A 404 -33.04 11.20 35.66
CA SER A 404 -31.96 11.78 34.87
C SER A 404 -32.21 11.66 33.35
N SER A 405 -33.37 11.15 32.94
CA SER A 405 -33.70 10.92 31.53
C SER A 405 -33.68 12.22 30.74
N THR A 406 -32.88 12.28 29.69
CA THR A 406 -32.96 13.34 28.69
C THR A 406 -34.09 13.03 27.69
N ALA A 407 -34.56 14.03 26.93
CA ALA A 407 -35.72 13.86 26.05
C ALA A 407 -35.50 12.84 24.92
N GLU A 408 -34.23 12.57 24.60
CA GLU A 408 -33.75 11.67 23.56
C GLU A 408 -33.84 10.19 23.97
N ARG A 409 -33.82 9.90 25.28
CA ARG A 409 -33.91 8.53 25.84
C ARG A 409 -35.32 8.16 26.34
N TRP A 410 -36.26 9.10 26.37
CA TRP A 410 -37.66 8.84 26.72
C TRP A 410 -38.25 7.69 25.90
N ASN A 411 -38.76 6.65 26.60
CA ASN A 411 -39.34 5.45 26.02
C ASN A 411 -38.43 4.61 25.09
N LYS A 412 -37.10 4.81 25.03
CA LYS A 412 -36.21 3.90 24.26
C LYS A 412 -36.28 2.44 24.77
N ASP A 413 -36.68 2.20 26.02
CA ASP A 413 -36.91 0.84 26.54
C ASP A 413 -38.16 0.12 25.99
N VAL A 414 -39.05 0.81 25.26
CA VAL A 414 -40.25 0.22 24.65
C VAL A 414 -40.42 0.55 23.16
N ASN A 415 -39.85 1.66 22.67
CA ASN A 415 -39.96 2.07 21.28
C ASN A 415 -38.81 1.52 20.43
N TYR A 416 -39.09 0.46 19.69
CA TYR A 416 -38.16 -0.13 18.71
C TYR A 416 -37.65 0.90 17.68
N SER A 417 -38.53 1.77 17.18
CA SER A 417 -38.16 2.67 16.08
C SER A 417 -37.14 3.73 16.51
N GLN A 418 -37.29 4.28 17.72
CA GLN A 418 -36.33 5.23 18.30
C GLN A 418 -35.00 4.59 18.72
N THR A 419 -34.92 3.27 18.89
CA THR A 419 -33.78 2.60 19.55
C THR A 419 -32.99 1.69 18.61
N ILE A 420 -33.58 1.26 17.50
CA ILE A 420 -32.96 0.33 16.54
C ILE A 420 -33.24 0.75 15.08
N GLU A 421 -34.38 1.35 14.76
CA GLU A 421 -34.76 1.62 13.36
C GLU A 421 -34.12 2.90 12.80
N ASN A 422 -34.25 4.03 13.53
CA ASN A 422 -33.87 5.36 13.04
C ASN A 422 -32.35 5.56 12.88
N GLU A 423 -31.56 5.18 13.89
CA GLU A 423 -30.12 5.45 13.97
C GLU A 423 -29.34 4.44 13.12
N LEU A 424 -28.46 4.86 12.20
CA LEU A 424 -27.72 3.92 11.33
C LEU A 424 -26.57 3.19 12.04
N THR A 425 -26.03 3.82 13.09
CA THR A 425 -24.99 3.30 13.97
C THR A 425 -25.43 3.50 15.41
N LEU A 426 -25.23 2.50 16.25
CA LEU A 426 -25.53 2.47 17.68
C LEU A 426 -24.21 2.21 18.42
N ASP A 427 -23.92 2.92 19.50
CA ASP A 427 -22.64 2.78 20.19
C ASP A 427 -22.65 1.56 21.12
N ILE A 428 -22.13 0.44 20.64
CA ILE A 428 -22.20 -0.89 21.27
C ILE A 428 -20.84 -1.58 21.09
N ASP A 429 -19.98 -1.54 22.11
CA ASP A 429 -18.73 -2.32 22.14
C ASP A 429 -18.66 -3.20 23.39
N LEU A 430 -19.40 -4.31 23.33
CA LEU A 430 -19.44 -5.36 24.36
C LEU A 430 -18.12 -6.14 24.52
N SER A 431 -17.00 -5.62 23.98
CA SER A 431 -15.64 -6.09 24.28
C SER A 431 -14.90 -5.24 25.32
N ASP A 432 -15.43 -4.06 25.68
CA ASP A 432 -14.83 -3.12 26.61
C ASP A 432 -15.39 -3.23 28.06
N ALA A 433 -15.22 -2.21 28.91
CA ALA A 433 -15.74 -2.16 30.28
C ALA A 433 -16.67 -0.94 30.55
N SER A 434 -17.11 -0.26 29.50
CA SER A 434 -17.77 1.05 29.53
C SER A 434 -19.22 0.93 29.02
N THR A 435 -20.17 0.56 29.89
CA THR A 435 -21.58 0.42 29.45
C THR A 435 -22.13 1.76 28.93
N THR A 436 -22.26 1.86 27.61
CA THR A 436 -22.82 3.00 26.88
C THR A 436 -24.31 3.16 27.19
N ASP A 437 -24.94 4.24 26.71
CA ASP A 437 -26.39 4.42 26.85
C ASP A 437 -27.17 3.53 25.87
N ASP A 438 -26.74 3.41 24.61
CA ASP A 438 -27.39 2.51 23.63
C ASP A 438 -27.35 1.04 24.08
N GLU A 439 -26.27 0.60 24.73
CA GLU A 439 -26.21 -0.73 25.36
C GLU A 439 -27.30 -0.94 26.41
N LYS A 440 -27.54 0.05 27.28
CA LYS A 440 -28.61 -0.03 28.29
C LYS A 440 -29.96 -0.12 27.60
N ASP A 441 -30.16 0.67 26.56
CA ASP A 441 -31.44 0.88 25.88
C ASP A 441 -31.85 -0.38 25.09
N ILE A 442 -30.92 -0.98 24.36
CA ILE A 442 -31.13 -2.24 23.63
C ILE A 442 -31.33 -3.41 24.60
N MET A 443 -30.63 -3.43 25.74
CA MET A 443 -30.82 -4.45 26.77
C MET A 443 -32.15 -4.27 27.52
N ALA A 444 -32.60 -3.04 27.74
CA ALA A 444 -33.90 -2.73 28.33
C ALA A 444 -35.04 -3.11 27.38
N LEU A 445 -34.94 -2.72 26.10
CA LEU A 445 -35.90 -3.06 25.05
C LEU A 445 -36.02 -4.58 24.84
N SER A 446 -34.90 -5.28 24.67
CA SER A 446 -34.90 -6.74 24.48
C SER A 446 -35.34 -7.52 25.74
N ALA A 447 -35.17 -6.93 26.93
CA ALA A 447 -35.74 -7.43 28.18
C ALA A 447 -37.26 -7.20 28.23
N ASN A 448 -37.75 -6.00 27.91
CA ASN A 448 -39.17 -5.64 27.95
C ASN A 448 -39.99 -6.44 26.93
N LEU A 449 -39.56 -6.51 25.67
CA LEU A 449 -40.28 -7.18 24.59
C LEU A 449 -40.44 -8.70 24.82
N PHE A 450 -39.36 -9.39 25.19
CA PHE A 450 -39.32 -10.86 25.15
C PHE A 450 -39.24 -11.55 26.52
N ALA A 451 -38.80 -10.82 27.56
CA ALA A 451 -38.49 -11.38 28.86
C ALA A 451 -38.94 -10.43 30.00
N HIS A 452 -40.16 -9.89 29.87
CA HIS A 452 -40.80 -9.02 30.88
C HIS A 452 -40.91 -9.69 32.25
N ASP A 453 -41.03 -11.01 32.26
CA ASP A 453 -40.89 -11.89 33.43
C ASP A 453 -39.70 -12.83 33.20
N VAL A 454 -38.72 -12.79 34.11
CA VAL A 454 -37.67 -13.79 34.23
C VAL A 454 -38.18 -15.02 34.96
N LEU A 455 -37.57 -16.18 34.70
CA LEU A 455 -38.03 -17.44 35.26
C LEU A 455 -37.74 -17.53 36.76
N PRO A 456 -38.69 -18.06 37.58
CA PRO A 456 -38.46 -18.25 39.01
C PRO A 456 -37.41 -19.34 39.26
N THR A 457 -36.54 -19.12 40.25
CA THR A 457 -35.49 -20.06 40.63
C THR A 457 -36.07 -21.27 41.37
N ILE A 458 -36.29 -22.36 40.65
CA ILE A 458 -36.82 -23.61 41.21
C ILE A 458 -35.70 -24.35 41.97
N ALA A 459 -35.86 -24.47 43.30
CA ALA A 459 -34.90 -25.22 44.12
C ALA A 459 -34.88 -26.71 43.74
N SER A 460 -33.67 -27.29 43.59
CA SER A 460 -33.45 -28.66 43.13
C SER A 460 -34.27 -29.73 43.88
N ARG A 461 -34.46 -29.54 45.20
CA ARG A 461 -35.29 -30.39 46.07
C ARG A 461 -36.76 -30.54 45.65
N VAL A 462 -37.24 -29.73 44.69
CA VAL A 462 -38.62 -29.72 44.19
C VAL A 462 -38.72 -30.43 42.82
N LEU A 463 -37.59 -30.67 42.14
CA LEU A 463 -37.55 -31.27 40.80
C LEU A 463 -37.55 -32.80 40.83
N SER A 464 -36.92 -33.41 41.82
CA SER A 464 -36.81 -34.87 41.99
C SER A 464 -37.30 -35.33 43.36
N SER A 465 -38.07 -36.42 43.41
CA SER A 465 -38.24 -37.19 44.64
C SER A 465 -36.91 -37.84 45.04
N GLY A 466 -36.80 -38.31 46.30
CA GLY A 466 -35.61 -39.00 46.80
C GLY A 466 -35.25 -40.27 46.03
N ASP A 467 -36.24 -40.88 45.37
CA ASP A 467 -36.11 -42.10 44.55
C ASP A 467 -35.66 -41.83 43.10
N ASN A 468 -35.33 -40.59 42.75
CA ASN A 468 -35.00 -40.06 41.41
C ASN A 468 -36.19 -39.87 40.45
N ASP A 469 -37.42 -40.18 40.86
CA ASP A 469 -38.61 -39.88 40.06
C ASP A 469 -38.78 -38.37 39.84
N ALA A 470 -39.04 -38.00 38.58
CA ALA A 470 -39.28 -36.62 38.17
C ALA A 470 -40.66 -36.14 38.69
N LEU A 471 -40.65 -35.15 39.57
CA LEU A 471 -41.88 -34.54 40.10
C LEU A 471 -42.58 -33.70 39.02
N LEU A 472 -43.86 -33.39 39.21
CA LEU A 472 -44.64 -32.54 38.30
C LEU A 472 -43.94 -31.21 37.98
N ALA A 473 -43.19 -30.64 38.93
CA ALA A 473 -42.40 -29.44 38.76
C ALA A 473 -41.25 -29.58 37.75
N ALA A 474 -40.73 -30.79 37.50
CA ALA A 474 -39.75 -31.03 36.44
C ALA A 474 -40.39 -30.86 35.05
N ASN A 475 -41.63 -31.31 34.86
CA ASN A 475 -42.38 -31.08 33.61
C ASN A 475 -42.65 -29.57 33.42
N THR A 476 -43.07 -28.87 34.47
CA THR A 476 -43.22 -27.40 34.43
C THR A 476 -41.91 -26.70 34.09
N TYR A 477 -40.76 -27.19 34.58
CA TYR A 477 -39.44 -26.66 34.23
C TYR A 477 -39.04 -26.93 32.77
N LEU A 478 -39.47 -28.06 32.19
CA LEU A 478 -39.29 -28.36 30.77
C LEU A 478 -40.16 -27.47 29.87
N ASP A 479 -41.44 -27.26 30.22
CA ASP A 479 -42.33 -26.29 29.54
C ASP A 479 -41.73 -24.88 29.56
N ILE A 480 -41.20 -24.49 30.73
CA ILE A 480 -40.51 -23.21 30.94
C ILE A 480 -39.26 -23.07 30.05
N ARG A 481 -38.44 -24.13 29.93
CA ARG A 481 -37.29 -24.14 29.01
C ARG A 481 -37.72 -24.11 27.54
N ALA A 482 -38.80 -24.77 27.18
CA ALA A 482 -39.35 -24.73 25.82
C ALA A 482 -39.86 -23.33 25.46
N LEU A 483 -40.50 -22.62 26.40
CA LEU A 483 -40.88 -21.21 26.23
C LEU A 483 -39.64 -20.32 26.03
N ALA A 484 -38.58 -20.53 26.82
CA ALA A 484 -37.33 -19.78 26.67
C ALA A 484 -36.66 -20.03 25.30
N ALA A 485 -36.62 -21.28 24.84
CA ALA A 485 -36.09 -21.64 23.53
C ALA A 485 -36.86 -20.94 22.38
N LYS A 486 -38.20 -20.92 22.44
CA LYS A 486 -39.03 -20.20 21.45
C LYS A 486 -38.80 -18.69 21.47
N ARG A 487 -38.73 -18.10 22.67
CA ARG A 487 -38.39 -16.68 22.86
C ARG A 487 -36.99 -16.35 22.34
N SER A 488 -36.01 -17.25 22.47
CA SER A 488 -34.65 -17.02 22.01
C SER A 488 -34.55 -16.88 20.49
N VAL A 489 -35.38 -17.58 19.71
CA VAL A 489 -35.43 -17.40 18.24
C VAL A 489 -35.88 -15.98 17.87
N ALA A 490 -36.90 -15.46 18.55
CA ALA A 490 -37.42 -14.11 18.31
C ALA A 490 -36.52 -12.99 18.89
N GLN A 491 -35.76 -13.25 19.97
CA GLN A 491 -34.71 -12.35 20.43
C GLN A 491 -33.53 -12.31 19.44
N ASN A 492 -33.13 -13.47 18.92
CA ASN A 492 -31.94 -13.62 18.07
C ASN A 492 -32.03 -12.83 16.75
N SER A 493 -33.23 -12.58 16.22
CA SER A 493 -33.42 -11.74 15.04
C SER A 493 -33.21 -10.25 15.35
N ILE A 494 -33.76 -9.73 16.45
CA ILE A 494 -33.55 -8.32 16.87
C ILE A 494 -32.11 -8.08 17.33
N HIS A 495 -31.51 -9.02 18.06
CA HIS A 495 -30.07 -8.96 18.39
C HIS A 495 -29.19 -8.91 17.14
N ALA A 496 -29.58 -9.59 16.05
CA ALA A 496 -28.84 -9.53 14.79
C ALA A 496 -29.02 -8.18 14.07
N ILE A 497 -30.17 -7.51 14.20
CA ILE A 497 -30.39 -6.16 13.65
C ILE A 497 -29.57 -5.13 14.46
N ALA A 498 -29.64 -5.18 15.79
CA ALA A 498 -28.84 -4.33 16.67
C ALA A 498 -27.33 -4.52 16.45
N ALA A 499 -26.89 -5.77 16.26
CA ALA A 499 -25.50 -6.08 15.96
C ALA A 499 -25.03 -5.55 14.59
N LEU A 500 -25.82 -5.67 13.52
CA LEU A 500 -25.48 -5.08 12.22
C LEU A 500 -25.28 -3.54 12.31
N LYS A 501 -25.95 -2.91 13.28
CA LYS A 501 -25.84 -1.48 13.60
C LYS A 501 -24.84 -1.13 14.69
N SER A 502 -24.14 -2.08 15.32
CA SER A 502 -23.13 -1.75 16.36
C SER A 502 -21.96 -0.96 15.77
N SER A 503 -21.36 -0.09 16.58
CA SER A 503 -20.22 0.73 16.21
C SER A 503 -19.07 -0.10 15.61
N GLY A 504 -18.57 0.38 14.47
CA GLY A 504 -17.66 -0.34 13.60
C GLY A 504 -16.18 -0.13 13.96
N GLU A 505 -15.34 -0.11 12.94
CA GLU A 505 -13.93 0.25 13.06
C GLU A 505 -13.63 1.56 12.32
N ALA A 506 -13.00 2.53 13.00
CA ALA A 506 -12.81 3.91 12.55
C ALA A 506 -12.15 4.09 11.17
N GLY A 507 -11.41 3.08 10.68
CA GLY A 507 -10.55 3.17 9.50
C GLY A 507 -11.23 3.48 8.15
N SER A 508 -12.57 3.50 8.06
CA SER A 508 -13.31 3.98 6.89
C SER A 508 -14.07 5.30 7.12
N ALA A 509 -14.27 5.71 8.39
CA ALA A 509 -15.10 6.86 8.77
C ALA A 509 -14.80 8.15 7.98
N PRO A 510 -13.55 8.66 7.90
CA PRO A 510 -13.26 9.92 7.21
C PRO A 510 -13.54 9.88 5.71
N TYR A 511 -13.45 8.70 5.07
CA TYR A 511 -13.72 8.53 3.64
C TYR A 511 -15.22 8.48 3.35
N LEU A 512 -15.99 7.81 4.22
CA LEU A 512 -17.46 7.79 4.16
C LEU A 512 -18.05 9.18 4.45
N TYR A 513 -17.50 9.90 5.42
CA TYR A 513 -17.84 11.31 5.67
C TYR A 513 -17.54 12.18 4.44
N ARG A 514 -16.39 12.00 3.78
CA ARG A 514 -16.03 12.76 2.58
C ARG A 514 -17.02 12.55 1.44
N LEU A 515 -17.43 11.29 1.20
CA LEU A 515 -18.43 10.92 0.19
C LEU A 515 -19.82 11.50 0.50
N MET A 516 -20.28 11.45 1.76
CA MET A 516 -21.56 12.05 2.16
C MET A 516 -21.54 13.58 2.10
N ALA A 517 -20.38 14.21 2.35
CA ALA A 517 -20.18 15.65 2.12
C ALA A 517 -20.24 16.03 0.63
N ASP A 518 -19.75 15.18 -0.28
CA ASP A 518 -19.90 15.38 -1.73
C ASP A 518 -21.34 15.20 -2.23
N LEU A 519 -22.18 14.50 -1.47
CA LEU A 519 -23.64 14.47 -1.67
C LEU A 519 -24.37 15.69 -1.08
N GLY A 520 -23.63 16.62 -0.43
CA GLY A 520 -24.16 17.88 0.08
C GLY A 520 -24.66 17.85 1.53
N VAL A 521 -24.40 16.79 2.30
CA VAL A 521 -24.69 16.75 3.75
C VAL A 521 -23.67 17.64 4.49
N GLN A 522 -24.12 18.42 5.48
CA GLN A 522 -23.21 19.30 6.22
C GLN A 522 -22.31 18.49 7.17
N ASN A 523 -21.03 18.87 7.29
CA ASN A 523 -20.06 18.14 8.11
C ASN A 523 -20.48 17.97 9.59
N SER A 524 -21.32 18.86 10.13
CA SER A 524 -21.89 18.74 11.48
C SER A 524 -22.98 17.68 11.61
N GLU A 525 -23.66 17.33 10.52
CA GLU A 525 -24.76 16.36 10.48
C GLU A 525 -24.26 14.94 10.13
N LEU A 526 -22.99 14.80 9.75
CA LEU A 526 -22.39 13.51 9.36
C LEU A 526 -22.20 12.56 10.54
N GLU A 527 -21.79 13.08 11.70
CA GLU A 527 -21.60 12.26 12.91
C GLU A 527 -22.96 11.83 13.48
N ASP A 528 -23.97 12.69 13.48
CA ASP A 528 -25.36 12.34 13.85
C ASP A 528 -25.96 11.28 12.91
N LEU A 529 -25.64 11.32 11.62
CA LEU A 529 -26.22 10.41 10.61
C LEU A 529 -25.53 9.04 10.54
N LEU A 530 -24.20 9.01 10.63
CA LEU A 530 -23.40 7.78 10.45
C LEU A 530 -22.75 7.24 11.74
N GLY A 531 -22.76 8.02 12.83
CA GLY A 531 -21.99 7.75 14.05
C GLY A 531 -20.49 7.99 13.88
N THR A 532 -19.78 8.20 15.00
CA THR A 532 -18.31 8.37 15.05
C THR A 532 -17.54 7.19 14.45
N ASN A 533 -18.10 5.97 14.59
CA ASN A 533 -17.54 4.71 14.10
C ASN A 533 -18.58 3.96 13.26
N PRO A 534 -18.72 4.25 11.95
CA PRO A 534 -19.83 3.75 11.14
C PRO A 534 -19.98 2.23 11.16
N SER A 535 -21.18 1.76 11.53
CA SER A 535 -21.56 0.36 11.64
C SER A 535 -21.47 -0.39 10.31
N TYR A 536 -21.50 -1.72 10.34
CA TYR A 536 -21.57 -2.52 9.11
C TYR A 536 -22.78 -2.11 8.24
N PHE A 537 -23.94 -1.87 8.87
CA PHE A 537 -25.15 -1.41 8.21
C PHE A 537 -24.98 -0.03 7.54
N ALA A 538 -24.41 0.94 8.26
CA ALA A 538 -24.14 2.28 7.74
C ALA A 538 -23.15 2.28 6.57
N GLN A 539 -22.06 1.49 6.68
CA GLN A 539 -21.09 1.30 5.60
C GLN A 539 -21.75 0.67 4.36
N MET A 540 -22.58 -0.35 4.56
CA MET A 540 -23.27 -1.03 3.47
C MET A 540 -24.30 -0.12 2.79
N GLU A 541 -25.05 0.70 3.52
CA GLU A 541 -25.97 1.68 2.90
C GLU A 541 -25.21 2.68 2.02
N VAL A 542 -24.07 3.22 2.49
CA VAL A 542 -23.27 4.16 1.69
C VAL A 542 -22.77 3.50 0.40
N LEU A 543 -22.26 2.26 0.48
CA LEU A 543 -21.74 1.47 -0.65
C LEU A 543 -22.81 0.94 -1.62
N THR A 544 -24.05 0.76 -1.18
CA THR A 544 -25.13 0.14 -1.97
C THR A 544 -26.17 1.13 -2.50
N LYS A 545 -26.23 2.34 -1.94
CA LYS A 545 -27.27 3.33 -2.25
C LYS A 545 -26.71 4.73 -2.50
N ASN A 546 -25.80 5.22 -1.66
CA ASN A 546 -25.41 6.64 -1.70
C ASN A 546 -24.32 6.92 -2.72
N ILE A 547 -23.35 6.02 -2.90
CA ILE A 547 -22.28 6.19 -3.91
C ILE A 547 -22.80 6.31 -5.36
N TYR A 548 -23.95 5.69 -5.68
CA TYR A 548 -24.60 5.77 -7.00
C TYR A 548 -25.45 7.05 -7.21
N GLN A 549 -25.57 7.90 -6.19
CA GLN A 549 -26.21 9.21 -6.30
C GLN A 549 -25.20 10.33 -6.60
N ASN A 550 -23.90 10.07 -6.40
CA ASN A 550 -22.85 11.04 -6.72
C ASN A 550 -22.68 11.17 -8.25
N GLN A 551 -22.62 12.40 -8.77
CA GLN A 551 -22.40 12.66 -10.19
C GLN A 551 -21.01 12.16 -10.66
N SER A 552 -20.01 12.14 -9.77
CA SER A 552 -18.65 11.65 -10.08
C SER A 552 -18.65 10.20 -10.56
N PHE A 553 -19.52 9.35 -9.96
CA PHE A 553 -19.65 7.94 -10.32
C PHE A 553 -19.99 7.77 -11.80
N TYR A 554 -20.89 8.60 -12.33
CA TYR A 554 -21.30 8.56 -13.74
C TYR A 554 -20.24 9.15 -14.68
N THR A 555 -19.50 10.19 -14.27
CA THR A 555 -18.39 10.71 -15.10
C THR A 555 -17.26 9.70 -15.24
N ASP A 556 -16.96 8.94 -14.18
CA ASP A 556 -15.98 7.85 -14.19
C ASP A 556 -16.32 6.72 -15.18
N LEU A 557 -17.61 6.45 -15.43
CA LEU A 557 -18.05 5.42 -16.38
C LEU A 557 -17.73 5.76 -17.85
N TYR A 558 -17.31 7.00 -18.14
CA TYR A 558 -16.87 7.43 -19.47
C TYR A 558 -15.33 7.40 -19.67
N ASP A 559 -14.53 7.02 -18.68
CA ASP A 559 -13.04 7.01 -18.76
C ASP A 559 -12.48 5.87 -19.64
N LYS A 560 -12.53 4.63 -19.14
CA LYS A 560 -11.91 3.44 -19.77
C LYS A 560 -12.81 2.22 -19.62
N PRO A 561 -12.95 1.38 -20.66
CA PRO A 561 -13.74 0.15 -20.58
C PRO A 561 -13.21 -0.80 -19.49
N VAL A 562 -11.89 -0.91 -19.35
CA VAL A 562 -11.24 -1.73 -18.30
C VAL A 562 -11.59 -1.24 -16.89
N ASN A 563 -11.75 0.07 -16.67
CA ASN A 563 -12.19 0.60 -15.38
C ASN A 563 -13.68 0.36 -15.13
N VAL A 564 -14.53 0.39 -16.17
CA VAL A 564 -15.94 -0.02 -16.09
C VAL A 564 -16.07 -1.51 -15.74
N GLU A 565 -15.26 -2.38 -16.34
CA GLU A 565 -15.21 -3.81 -16.00
C GLU A 565 -14.76 -4.04 -14.55
N ARG A 566 -13.72 -3.33 -14.08
CA ARG A 566 -13.27 -3.38 -12.68
C ARG A 566 -14.35 -2.91 -11.70
N LYS A 567 -15.03 -1.79 -11.99
CA LYS A 567 -16.18 -1.35 -11.18
C LYS A 567 -17.30 -2.41 -11.22
N GLY A 568 -17.61 -2.98 -12.38
CA GLY A 568 -18.59 -4.07 -12.52
C GLY A 568 -18.28 -5.28 -11.64
N ALA A 569 -17.02 -5.68 -11.52
CA ALA A 569 -16.61 -6.75 -10.60
C ALA A 569 -16.79 -6.37 -9.12
N VAL A 570 -16.54 -5.10 -8.75
CA VAL A 570 -16.83 -4.59 -7.40
C VAL A 570 -18.33 -4.56 -7.11
N LEU A 571 -19.17 -4.15 -8.08
CA LEU A 571 -20.63 -4.19 -7.94
C LEU A 571 -21.13 -5.63 -7.72
N GLN A 572 -20.57 -6.61 -8.43
CA GLN A 572 -20.89 -8.03 -8.23
C GLN A 572 -20.45 -8.53 -6.84
N ALA A 573 -19.29 -8.10 -6.34
CA ALA A 573 -18.83 -8.43 -4.99
C ALA A 573 -19.74 -7.84 -3.90
N ILE A 574 -20.18 -6.59 -4.06
CA ILE A 574 -21.14 -5.94 -3.14
C ILE A 574 -22.51 -6.64 -3.21
N ALA A 575 -23.01 -6.98 -4.40
CA ALA A 575 -24.26 -7.72 -4.55
C ALA A 575 -24.21 -9.09 -3.85
N LEU A 576 -23.09 -9.82 -3.95
CA LEU A 576 -22.90 -11.09 -3.24
C LEU A 576 -22.87 -10.93 -1.70
N MET A 577 -22.47 -9.78 -1.17
CA MET A 577 -22.60 -9.47 0.26
C MET A 577 -24.08 -9.23 0.62
N GLN A 578 -24.81 -8.45 -0.17
CA GLN A 578 -26.25 -8.22 0.04
C GLN A 578 -27.08 -9.51 -0.10
N ASP A 579 -26.73 -10.40 -1.02
CA ASP A 579 -27.37 -11.72 -1.19
C ASP A 579 -27.14 -12.61 0.05
N ARG A 580 -25.95 -12.55 0.65
CA ARG A 580 -25.65 -13.24 1.91
C ARG A 580 -26.47 -12.66 3.07
N ASP A 581 -26.49 -11.34 3.25
CA ASP A 581 -27.28 -10.70 4.31
C ASP A 581 -28.77 -11.01 4.16
N THR A 582 -29.26 -11.05 2.92
CA THR A 582 -30.62 -11.45 2.56
C THR A 582 -30.87 -12.92 2.89
N PHE A 583 -29.94 -13.83 2.58
CA PHE A 583 -30.03 -15.25 2.95
C PHE A 583 -30.05 -15.44 4.47
N ASP A 584 -29.17 -14.78 5.21
CA ASP A 584 -29.12 -14.85 6.67
C ASP A 584 -30.39 -14.22 7.30
N SER A 585 -31.01 -13.23 6.65
CA SER A 585 -32.33 -12.68 7.02
C SER A 585 -33.47 -13.67 6.75
N LEU A 586 -33.47 -14.33 5.57
CA LEU A 586 -34.44 -15.36 5.23
C LEU A 586 -34.36 -16.56 6.20
N MET A 587 -33.15 -16.99 6.57
CA MET A 587 -32.91 -18.05 7.56
C MET A 587 -33.48 -17.70 8.95
N ARG A 588 -33.30 -16.43 9.38
CA ARG A 588 -33.94 -15.90 10.60
C ARG A 588 -35.48 -15.90 10.48
N SER A 589 -36.02 -15.57 9.30
CA SER A 589 -37.47 -15.57 9.05
C SER A 589 -38.07 -16.98 9.04
N GLU A 590 -37.36 -17.97 8.48
CA GLU A 590 -37.80 -19.38 8.46
C GLU A 590 -37.84 -19.95 9.88
N ALA A 591 -36.83 -19.70 10.71
CA ALA A 591 -36.81 -20.11 12.10
C ALA A 591 -37.97 -19.48 12.91
N ALA A 592 -38.26 -18.19 12.68
CA ALA A 592 -39.40 -17.50 13.30
C ALA A 592 -40.75 -18.12 12.87
N LEU A 593 -40.94 -18.37 11.56
CA LEU A 593 -42.15 -19.01 11.03
C LEU A 593 -42.32 -20.46 11.53
N ALA A 594 -41.23 -21.22 11.65
CA ALA A 594 -41.25 -22.58 12.20
C ALA A 594 -41.69 -22.61 13.67
N THR A 595 -41.16 -21.71 14.52
CA THR A 595 -41.61 -21.62 15.92
C THR A 595 -43.06 -21.14 16.03
N LEU A 596 -43.50 -20.22 15.17
CA LEU A 596 -44.90 -19.77 15.10
C LEU A 596 -45.83 -20.93 14.74
N LEU A 597 -45.52 -21.69 13.67
CA LEU A 597 -46.25 -22.90 13.29
C LEU A 597 -46.31 -23.92 14.43
N GLU A 598 -45.20 -24.13 15.14
CA GLU A 598 -45.14 -25.05 16.27
C GLU A 598 -46.06 -24.60 17.43
N THR A 599 -46.16 -23.29 17.72
CA THR A 599 -47.12 -22.80 18.73
C THR A 599 -48.59 -22.98 18.32
N LEU A 600 -48.91 -22.86 17.03
CA LEU A 600 -50.26 -23.13 16.50
C LEU A 600 -50.59 -24.62 16.57
N LEU A 601 -49.65 -25.49 16.20
CA LEU A 601 -49.81 -26.95 16.31
C LEU A 601 -49.96 -27.40 17.77
N GLN A 602 -49.20 -26.83 18.71
CA GLN A 602 -49.37 -27.10 20.15
C GLN A 602 -50.78 -26.71 20.65
N LYS A 603 -51.36 -25.61 20.14
CA LYS A 603 -52.71 -25.17 20.50
C LYS A 603 -53.79 -26.16 20.02
N GLU A 604 -53.74 -26.59 18.76
CA GLU A 604 -54.71 -27.56 18.24
C GLU A 604 -54.47 -28.98 18.80
N HIS A 605 -53.22 -29.38 19.08
CA HIS A 605 -52.94 -30.63 19.80
C HIS A 605 -53.60 -30.66 21.17
N ARG A 606 -53.43 -29.60 21.99
CA ARG A 606 -54.12 -29.48 23.30
C ARG A 606 -55.65 -29.54 23.16
N ARG A 607 -56.21 -28.92 22.12
CA ARG A 607 -57.65 -28.93 21.82
C ARG A 607 -58.17 -30.33 21.43
N VAL A 608 -57.40 -31.10 20.67
CA VAL A 608 -57.73 -32.48 20.29
C VAL A 608 -57.59 -33.40 21.50
N SER A 609 -56.52 -33.30 22.28
CA SER A 609 -56.32 -34.11 23.49
C SER A 609 -57.41 -33.86 24.54
N ALA A 610 -57.84 -32.61 24.75
CA ALA A 610 -58.98 -32.31 25.61
C ALA A 610 -60.26 -33.04 25.14
N ARG A 611 -60.60 -32.94 23.85
CA ARG A 611 -61.77 -33.64 23.28
C ARG A 611 -61.70 -35.16 23.39
N ILE A 612 -60.52 -35.76 23.36
CA ILE A 612 -60.36 -37.21 23.55
C ILE A 612 -60.67 -37.57 25.01
N ILE A 613 -60.18 -36.78 25.97
CA ILE A 613 -60.47 -36.96 27.40
C ILE A 613 -61.97 -36.75 27.68
N ASP A 614 -62.60 -35.74 27.07
CA ASP A 614 -64.05 -35.51 27.18
C ASP A 614 -64.83 -36.76 26.73
N ILE A 615 -64.51 -37.30 25.54
CA ILE A 615 -65.15 -38.51 24.97
C ILE A 615 -64.87 -39.76 25.81
N GLU A 616 -63.67 -39.90 26.39
CA GLU A 616 -63.35 -41.02 27.28
C GLU A 616 -64.11 -40.94 28.62
N SER A 617 -64.47 -39.73 29.06
CA SER A 617 -65.29 -39.49 30.26
C SER A 617 -66.80 -39.62 30.03
N ASP A 618 -67.30 -39.26 28.84
CA ASP A 618 -68.70 -39.50 28.41
C ASP A 618 -68.98 -40.99 28.10
N GLY A 619 -67.95 -41.84 28.08
CA GLY A 619 -68.00 -43.27 27.75
C GLY A 619 -68.11 -44.23 28.94
N GLN A 620 -68.28 -43.74 30.18
CA GLN A 620 -68.35 -44.53 31.42
C GLN A 620 -69.67 -44.33 32.18
#